data_AF-A0A529LTL6-F1
#
_entry.id   AF-A0A529LTL6-F1
#
_cell.length_a   1.000
_cell.length_b   1.000
_cell.length_c   1.000
_cell.angle_alpha   90.00
_cell.angle_beta   90.00
_cell.angle_gamma   90.00
#
_symmetry.space_group_name_H-M   'P 1'
#
loop_
_entity.id
_entity.type
_entity.pdbx_description
1 polymer ?
#
loop_
_entity_poly.entity_id
_entity_poly.type
_entity_poly.pdbx_seq_one_letter_code
_entity_poly.pdbx_strand_id
1 'polypeptide(L)'
;KKVLEVENVPYSADATRIYRQFVSEGANLIFDTSSTGDFLHEVVKRAPDVGFMECDGRTTMDNLGWYYLNHWYPTYVVGVAAGHLSKSGKLGYVASFPVPSVFSGTNAFLMGARSVNPNATLQAVVINSWFDPQAAAQAGTALIDNGCDFLFGIMDEAAYLQVAEKRGVWA
;
A
#
# COMPACT_ATOMS: atom_id res chain seq x y z
N LYS A 1 -16.04 -17.35 -18.89
CA LYS A 1 -16.41 -16.06 -18.25
C LYS A 1 -15.45 -15.02 -18.81
N LYS A 2 -15.94 -13.88 -19.30
CA LYS A 2 -15.09 -12.77 -19.79
C LYS A 2 -14.63 -11.97 -18.58
N VAL A 3 -13.34 -11.69 -18.46
CA VAL A 3 -12.77 -10.76 -17.47
C VAL A 3 -12.34 -9.52 -18.25
N LEU A 4 -12.69 -8.35 -17.74
CA LEU A 4 -12.18 -7.06 -18.24
C LEU A 4 -11.13 -6.58 -17.25
N GLU A 5 -9.97 -6.20 -17.75
CA GLU A 5 -8.88 -5.70 -16.92
C GLU A 5 -8.22 -4.51 -17.59
N VAL A 6 -7.72 -3.59 -16.76
CA VAL A 6 -6.90 -2.47 -17.18
C VAL A 6 -5.97 -2.11 -16.03
N GLU A 7 -4.72 -1.86 -16.35
CA GLU A 7 -3.69 -1.51 -15.39
C GLU A 7 -3.33 -0.03 -15.52
N ASN A 8 -2.56 0.49 -14.54
CA ASN A 8 -2.05 1.86 -14.55
C ASN A 8 -3.16 2.92 -14.62
N VAL A 9 -4.30 2.66 -13.97
CA VAL A 9 -5.41 3.62 -13.87
C VAL A 9 -5.00 4.75 -12.92
N PRO A 10 -4.94 6.01 -13.39
CA PRO A 10 -4.57 7.12 -12.53
C PRO A 10 -5.71 7.49 -11.57
N TYR A 11 -5.37 8.09 -10.43
CA TYR A 11 -6.34 8.73 -9.54
C TYR A 11 -6.86 10.03 -10.19
N SER A 12 -7.80 9.89 -11.14
CA SER A 12 -8.37 11.00 -11.91
C SER A 12 -9.72 10.61 -12.52
N ALA A 13 -10.34 11.53 -13.25
CA ALA A 13 -11.57 11.28 -14.01
C ALA A 13 -11.43 10.17 -15.07
N ASP A 14 -10.21 9.77 -15.45
CA ASP A 14 -9.99 8.62 -16.32
C ASP A 14 -10.44 7.31 -15.68
N ALA A 15 -10.33 7.17 -14.36
CA ALA A 15 -10.87 6.01 -13.62
C ALA A 15 -12.39 5.91 -13.82
N THR A 16 -13.12 7.02 -13.66
CA THR A 16 -14.57 7.08 -13.89
C THR A 16 -14.94 6.71 -15.33
N ARG A 17 -14.13 7.09 -16.32
CA ARG A 17 -14.34 6.72 -17.73
C ARG A 17 -14.18 5.20 -17.92
N ILE A 18 -13.16 4.61 -17.31
CA ILE A 18 -12.89 3.17 -17.35
C ILE A 18 -14.01 2.36 -16.70
N TYR A 19 -14.47 2.74 -15.50
CA TYR A 19 -15.58 2.04 -14.84
C TYR A 19 -16.86 2.09 -15.69
N ARG A 20 -17.15 3.25 -16.31
CA ARG A 20 -18.27 3.38 -17.26
C ARG A 20 -18.11 2.46 -18.48
N GLN A 21 -16.89 2.34 -19.00
CA GLN A 21 -16.60 1.42 -20.10
C GLN A 21 -16.89 -0.03 -19.68
N PHE A 22 -16.43 -0.47 -18.50
CA PHE A 22 -16.69 -1.82 -18.01
C PHE A 22 -18.18 -2.12 -17.85
N VAL A 23 -18.96 -1.17 -17.30
CA VAL A 23 -20.43 -1.27 -17.24
C VAL A 23 -21.02 -1.42 -18.66
N SER A 24 -20.58 -0.59 -19.62
CA SER A 24 -21.08 -0.64 -21.00
C SER A 24 -20.73 -1.94 -21.74
N GLU A 25 -19.62 -2.57 -21.36
CA GLU A 25 -19.18 -3.86 -21.90
C GLU A 25 -19.86 -5.06 -21.22
N GLY A 26 -20.80 -4.80 -20.31
CA GLY A 26 -21.63 -5.82 -19.66
C GLY A 26 -21.01 -6.46 -18.42
N ALA A 27 -20.06 -5.78 -17.75
CA ALA A 27 -19.60 -6.22 -16.44
C ALA A 27 -20.75 -6.16 -15.43
N ASN A 28 -20.97 -7.26 -14.70
CA ASN A 28 -21.97 -7.35 -13.62
C ASN A 28 -21.36 -7.23 -12.22
N LEU A 29 -20.02 -7.27 -12.13
CA LEU A 29 -19.24 -7.02 -10.92
C LEU A 29 -17.92 -6.33 -11.32
N ILE A 30 -17.59 -5.23 -10.66
CA ILE A 30 -16.37 -4.46 -10.90
C ILE A 30 -15.59 -4.34 -9.58
N PHE A 31 -14.30 -4.68 -9.61
CA PHE A 31 -13.38 -4.48 -8.50
C PHE A 31 -12.48 -3.28 -8.79
N ASP A 32 -12.56 -2.25 -7.96
CA ASP A 32 -11.52 -1.24 -7.83
C ASP A 32 -10.46 -1.80 -6.87
N THR A 33 -9.30 -2.15 -7.42
CA THR A 33 -8.17 -2.72 -6.65
C THR A 33 -7.32 -1.63 -5.99
N SER A 34 -7.80 -0.38 -6.00
CA SER A 34 -7.30 0.75 -5.24
C SER A 34 -8.48 1.44 -4.54
N SER A 35 -8.26 2.66 -4.04
CA SER A 35 -9.28 3.51 -3.44
C SER A 35 -9.49 4.75 -4.30
N THR A 36 -10.31 4.66 -5.36
CA THR A 36 -10.58 5.81 -6.25
C THR A 36 -11.75 6.69 -5.78
N GLY A 37 -12.46 6.32 -4.71
CA GLY A 37 -13.40 7.17 -4.00
C GLY A 37 -14.51 7.72 -4.89
N ASP A 38 -14.67 9.04 -4.90
CA ASP A 38 -15.73 9.73 -5.64
C ASP A 38 -15.74 9.37 -7.14
N PHE A 39 -14.57 9.09 -7.73
CA PHE A 39 -14.47 8.67 -9.14
C PHE A 39 -15.20 7.35 -9.42
N LEU A 40 -15.17 6.40 -8.47
CA LEU A 40 -15.94 5.16 -8.52
C LEU A 40 -17.40 5.40 -8.13
N HIS A 41 -17.63 6.14 -7.04
CA HIS A 41 -18.96 6.35 -6.45
C HIS A 41 -19.94 7.03 -7.41
N GLU A 42 -19.47 7.90 -8.30
CA GLU A 42 -20.29 8.49 -9.36
C GLU A 42 -20.84 7.45 -10.35
N VAL A 43 -20.08 6.39 -10.64
CA VAL A 43 -20.50 5.32 -11.55
C VAL A 43 -21.42 4.34 -10.84
N VAL A 44 -21.11 4.00 -9.59
CA VAL A 44 -21.94 3.16 -8.71
C VAL A 44 -23.39 3.66 -8.68
N LYS A 45 -23.60 4.97 -8.44
CA LYS A 45 -24.91 5.62 -8.38
C LYS A 45 -25.72 5.54 -9.68
N ARG A 46 -25.04 5.33 -10.82
CA ARG A 46 -25.66 5.30 -12.17
C ARG A 46 -25.81 3.88 -12.73
N ALA A 47 -25.30 2.87 -12.03
CA ALA A 47 -25.31 1.48 -12.48
C ALA A 47 -25.85 0.55 -11.37
N PRO A 48 -27.13 0.69 -10.96
CA PRO A 48 -27.69 -0.05 -9.82
C PRO A 48 -27.71 -1.57 -10.01
N ASP A 49 -27.69 -2.05 -11.25
CA ASP A 49 -27.70 -3.48 -11.58
C ASP A 49 -26.29 -4.13 -11.57
N VAL A 50 -25.24 -3.35 -11.31
CA VAL A 50 -23.84 -3.80 -11.27
C VAL A 50 -23.33 -3.76 -9.84
N GLY A 51 -22.70 -4.84 -9.38
CA GLY A 51 -22.02 -4.87 -8.09
C GLY A 51 -20.63 -4.22 -8.17
N PHE A 52 -20.23 -3.54 -7.10
CA PHE A 52 -18.93 -2.88 -7.00
C PHE A 52 -18.22 -3.25 -5.69
N MET A 53 -16.89 -3.35 -5.76
CA MET A 53 -16.01 -3.60 -4.62
C MET A 53 -14.84 -2.61 -4.64
N GLU A 54 -14.67 -1.81 -3.59
CA GLU A 54 -13.57 -0.84 -3.45
C GLU A 54 -12.50 -1.31 -2.44
N CYS A 55 -11.23 -1.33 -2.85
CA CYS A 55 -10.12 -1.70 -1.97
C CYS A 55 -9.77 -0.53 -1.03
N ASP A 56 -9.64 -0.80 0.28
CA ASP A 56 -9.37 0.23 1.31
C ASP A 56 -10.39 1.39 1.34
N GLY A 57 -11.58 1.18 0.75
CA GLY A 57 -12.68 2.14 0.79
C GLY A 57 -13.25 2.35 2.20
N ARG A 58 -14.13 3.36 2.35
CA ARG A 58 -14.84 3.67 3.61
C ARG A 58 -16.33 3.91 3.45
N THR A 59 -16.82 3.86 2.23
CA THR A 59 -18.22 4.09 1.89
C THR A 59 -18.85 2.76 1.48
N THR A 60 -20.11 2.57 1.86
CA THR A 60 -20.95 1.48 1.35
C THR A 60 -22.20 2.07 0.71
N MET A 61 -22.72 1.41 -0.32
CA MET A 61 -23.99 1.71 -0.95
C MET A 61 -24.69 0.37 -1.27
N ASP A 62 -25.95 0.40 -1.72
CA ASP A 62 -26.73 -0.81 -2.01
C ASP A 62 -26.01 -1.78 -2.97
N ASN A 63 -25.21 -1.24 -3.90
CA ASN A 63 -24.41 -1.99 -4.86
C ASN A 63 -22.89 -1.77 -4.72
N LEU A 64 -22.42 -1.25 -3.58
CA LEU A 64 -20.99 -1.02 -3.31
C LEU A 64 -20.60 -1.57 -1.93
N GLY A 65 -19.72 -2.58 -1.95
CA GLY A 65 -18.96 -3.01 -0.78
C GLY A 65 -17.53 -2.48 -0.83
N TRP A 66 -16.82 -2.55 0.30
CA TRP A 66 -15.38 -2.35 0.35
C TRP A 66 -14.71 -3.59 0.94
N TYR A 67 -13.44 -3.78 0.59
CA TYR A 67 -12.63 -4.88 1.11
C TYR A 67 -11.22 -4.38 1.41
N TYR A 68 -10.60 -4.98 2.42
CA TYR A 68 -9.20 -4.74 2.71
C TYR A 68 -8.63 -5.90 3.51
N LEU A 69 -7.31 -6.10 3.42
CA LEU A 69 -6.61 -7.04 4.29
C LEU A 69 -6.14 -6.35 5.56
N ASN A 70 -6.23 -7.04 6.70
CA ASN A 70 -5.64 -6.56 7.96
C ASN A 70 -4.11 -6.74 7.94
N HIS A 71 -3.43 -6.06 7.01
CA HIS A 71 -2.00 -6.23 6.74
C HIS A 71 -1.11 -5.86 7.93
N TRP A 72 -1.62 -5.07 8.89
CA TRP A 72 -0.87 -4.74 10.10
C TRP A 72 -0.53 -5.98 10.95
N TYR A 73 -1.30 -7.07 10.87
CA TYR A 73 -0.95 -8.33 11.55
C TYR A 73 0.37 -8.94 11.02
N PRO A 74 0.51 -9.26 9.71
CA PRO A 74 1.78 -9.73 9.20
C PRO A 74 2.89 -8.68 9.33
N THR A 75 2.59 -7.38 9.19
CA THR A 75 3.58 -6.32 9.40
C THR A 75 4.14 -6.30 10.83
N TYR A 76 3.33 -6.57 11.85
CA TYR A 76 3.82 -6.72 13.22
C TYR A 76 4.84 -7.87 13.33
N VAL A 77 4.57 -9.01 12.70
CA VAL A 77 5.48 -10.17 12.70
C VAL A 77 6.79 -9.84 12.00
N VAL A 78 6.75 -9.11 10.88
CA VAL A 78 7.96 -8.58 10.22
C VAL A 78 8.72 -7.63 11.16
N GLY A 79 8.00 -6.80 11.93
CA GLY A 79 8.56 -5.98 12.99
C GLY A 79 9.33 -6.78 14.03
N VAL A 80 8.76 -7.88 14.53
CA VAL A 80 9.43 -8.79 15.49
C VAL A 80 10.74 -9.32 14.89
N ALA A 81 10.72 -9.76 13.63
CA ALA A 81 11.94 -10.19 12.94
C ALA A 81 12.97 -9.06 12.84
N ALA A 82 12.55 -7.85 12.48
CA ALA A 82 13.41 -6.68 12.41
C ALA A 82 14.05 -6.33 13.77
N GLY A 83 13.29 -6.45 14.87
CA GLY A 83 13.80 -6.23 16.22
C GLY A 83 14.90 -7.23 16.64
N HIS A 84 14.86 -8.46 16.14
CA HIS A 84 15.91 -9.46 16.35
C HIS A 84 17.11 -9.33 15.41
N LEU A 85 16.87 -8.96 14.15
CA LEU A 85 17.89 -8.96 13.09
C LEU A 85 18.69 -7.64 13.02
N SER A 86 18.06 -6.52 13.39
CA SER A 86 18.71 -5.21 13.44
C SER A 86 19.77 -5.18 14.54
N LYS A 87 21.00 -4.83 14.15
CA LYS A 87 22.12 -4.63 15.07
C LYS A 87 22.12 -3.20 15.63
N SER A 88 21.67 -2.24 14.83
CA SER A 88 21.64 -0.83 15.17
C SER A 88 20.42 -0.42 16.00
N GLY A 89 19.33 -1.18 15.92
CA GLY A 89 18.00 -0.80 16.43
C GLY A 89 17.34 0.34 15.65
N LYS A 90 17.92 0.79 14.53
CA LYS A 90 17.38 1.81 13.63
C LYS A 90 16.74 1.14 12.42
N LEU A 91 15.43 1.28 12.30
CA LEU A 91 14.64 0.69 11.24
C LEU A 91 14.20 1.78 10.27
N GLY A 92 14.09 1.44 8.99
CA GLY A 92 13.59 2.33 7.94
C GLY A 92 12.25 1.86 7.39
N TYR A 93 11.35 2.79 7.12
CA TYR A 93 10.06 2.55 6.49
C TYR A 93 9.89 3.38 5.21
N VAL A 94 9.70 2.73 4.07
CA VAL A 94 9.29 3.40 2.83
C VAL A 94 7.76 3.43 2.77
N ALA A 95 7.19 4.61 2.96
CA ALA A 95 5.76 4.85 3.00
C ALA A 95 5.26 5.41 1.67
N SER A 96 4.11 4.93 1.22
CA SER A 96 3.47 5.31 -0.04
C SER A 96 2.69 6.61 0.12
N PHE A 97 1.49 6.59 0.70
CA PHE A 97 0.69 7.80 1.01
C PHE A 97 0.43 7.95 2.52
N PRO A 98 0.14 9.18 3.02
CA PRO A 98 -0.23 9.41 4.42
C PRO A 98 -1.69 9.04 4.69
N VAL A 99 -2.04 7.76 4.50
CA VAL A 99 -3.40 7.22 4.68
C VAL A 99 -3.47 6.22 5.85
N PRO A 100 -4.66 5.97 6.43
CA PRO A 100 -4.80 5.13 7.63
C PRO A 100 -4.18 3.73 7.51
N SER A 101 -4.25 3.10 6.34
CA SER A 101 -3.62 1.80 6.07
C SER A 101 -2.11 1.86 6.24
N VAL A 102 -1.45 2.84 5.63
CA VAL A 102 0.01 3.03 5.72
C VAL A 102 0.45 3.36 7.16
N PHE A 103 -0.30 4.20 7.88
CA PHE A 103 -0.04 4.45 9.31
C PHE A 103 -0.17 3.17 10.15
N SER A 104 -1.17 2.34 9.87
CA SER A 104 -1.38 1.07 10.58
C SER A 104 -0.19 0.12 10.36
N GLY A 105 0.30 -0.02 9.13
CA GLY A 105 1.50 -0.78 8.81
C GLY A 105 2.75 -0.23 9.52
N THR A 106 2.98 1.08 9.42
CA THR A 106 4.15 1.76 10.03
C THR A 106 4.19 1.57 11.55
N ASN A 107 3.05 1.77 12.22
CA ASN A 107 2.92 1.60 13.66
C ASN A 107 3.08 0.13 14.08
N ALA A 108 2.43 -0.80 13.38
CA ALA A 108 2.52 -2.22 13.69
C ALA A 108 3.96 -2.74 13.54
N PHE A 109 4.69 -2.28 12.53
CA PHE A 109 6.10 -2.63 12.32
C PHE A 109 6.96 -2.21 13.52
N LEU A 110 6.85 -0.95 13.95
CA LEU A 110 7.59 -0.46 15.12
C LEU A 110 7.15 -1.14 16.42
N MET A 111 5.87 -1.40 16.60
CA MET A 111 5.35 -2.13 17.77
C MET A 111 5.89 -3.56 17.82
N GLY A 112 5.94 -4.24 16.68
CA GLY A 112 6.52 -5.58 16.55
C GLY A 112 7.99 -5.59 16.94
N ALA A 113 8.77 -4.66 16.39
CA ALA A 113 10.19 -4.54 16.73
C ALA A 113 10.41 -4.25 18.22
N ARG A 114 9.62 -3.34 18.80
CA ARG A 114 9.72 -2.96 20.22
C ARG A 114 9.31 -4.05 21.19
N SER A 115 8.58 -5.07 20.73
CA SER A 115 8.24 -6.22 21.58
C SER A 115 9.46 -7.08 21.96
N VAL A 116 10.52 -7.06 21.14
CA VAL A 116 11.76 -7.83 21.35
C VAL A 116 13.00 -6.94 21.48
N ASN A 117 12.95 -5.71 20.98
CA ASN A 117 13.95 -4.67 21.16
C ASN A 117 13.28 -3.34 21.55
N PRO A 118 13.02 -3.09 22.85
CA PRO A 118 12.29 -1.92 23.32
C PRO A 118 12.87 -0.56 22.90
N ASN A 119 14.18 -0.53 22.58
CA ASN A 119 14.88 0.69 22.16
C ASN A 119 14.84 0.92 20.64
N ALA A 120 14.18 0.05 19.88
CA ALA A 120 14.07 0.22 18.44
C ALA A 120 13.41 1.56 18.07
N THR A 121 13.95 2.19 17.03
CA THR A 121 13.46 3.44 16.46
C THR A 121 13.14 3.25 14.98
N LEU A 122 12.19 4.04 14.47
CA LEU A 122 11.78 3.98 13.07
C LEU A 122 11.93 5.35 12.43
N GLN A 123 12.56 5.40 11.26
CA GLN A 123 12.52 6.53 10.35
C GLN A 123 11.62 6.18 9.17
N ALA A 124 10.69 7.06 8.81
CA ALA A 124 9.81 6.85 7.67
C ALA A 124 10.02 7.94 6.62
N VAL A 125 10.03 7.54 5.34
CA VAL A 125 10.04 8.47 4.20
C VAL A 125 8.78 8.21 3.39
N VAL A 126 7.93 9.24 3.26
CA VAL A 126 6.70 9.18 2.46
C VAL A 126 7.02 9.64 1.03
N ILE A 127 6.76 8.78 0.03
CA ILE A 127 7.08 9.08 -1.36
C ILE A 127 5.90 9.63 -2.17
N ASN A 128 4.68 9.62 -1.61
CA ASN A 128 3.44 10.06 -2.25
C ASN A 128 3.09 9.31 -3.55
N SER A 129 3.38 8.02 -3.58
CA SER A 129 3.01 7.11 -4.66
C SER A 129 2.90 5.67 -4.14
N TRP A 130 2.02 4.86 -4.73
CA TRP A 130 2.02 3.40 -4.53
C TRP A 130 3.09 2.71 -5.38
N PHE A 131 3.42 3.31 -6.52
CA PHE A 131 4.40 2.82 -7.50
C PHE A 131 5.22 3.99 -8.06
N ASP A 132 6.46 4.14 -7.61
CA ASP A 132 7.48 5.00 -8.18
C ASP A 132 8.87 4.40 -7.84
N PRO A 133 9.41 3.53 -8.70
CA PRO A 133 10.62 2.78 -8.41
C PRO A 133 11.82 3.70 -8.12
N GLN A 134 11.84 4.88 -8.74
CA GLN A 134 12.92 5.84 -8.56
C GLN A 134 12.83 6.48 -7.17
N ALA A 135 11.65 6.97 -6.78
CA ALA A 135 11.45 7.57 -5.46
C ALA A 135 11.62 6.53 -4.32
N ALA A 136 11.13 5.29 -4.50
CA ALA A 136 11.33 4.22 -3.53
C ALA A 136 12.82 3.84 -3.34
N ALA A 137 13.59 3.77 -4.43
CA ALA A 137 15.04 3.53 -4.35
C ALA A 137 15.78 4.68 -3.65
N GLN A 138 15.40 5.94 -3.94
CA GLN A 138 15.96 7.12 -3.27
C GLN A 138 15.63 7.12 -1.77
N ALA A 139 14.39 6.82 -1.40
CA ALA A 139 13.95 6.70 -0.01
C ALA A 139 14.73 5.60 0.73
N GLY A 140 14.85 4.41 0.14
CA GLY A 140 15.64 3.32 0.72
C GLY A 140 17.11 3.69 0.92
N THR A 141 17.71 4.37 -0.06
CA THR A 141 19.10 4.86 0.04
C THR A 141 19.25 5.85 1.19
N ALA A 142 18.35 6.84 1.29
CA ALA A 142 18.40 7.84 2.35
C ALA A 142 18.23 7.24 3.76
N LEU A 143 17.34 6.25 3.91
CA LEU A 143 17.13 5.55 5.18
C LEU A 143 18.39 4.78 5.62
N ILE A 144 19.03 4.08 4.68
CA ILE A 144 20.29 3.35 4.95
C ILE A 144 21.43 4.32 5.27
N ASP A 145 21.54 5.42 4.54
CA ASP A 145 22.58 6.44 4.78
C ASP A 145 22.38 7.15 6.13
N ASN A 146 21.16 7.22 6.63
CA ASN A 146 20.83 7.66 8.00
C ASN A 146 21.04 6.56 9.07
N GLY A 147 21.58 5.41 8.67
CA GLY A 147 22.01 4.33 9.55
C GLY A 147 20.94 3.30 9.88
N CYS A 148 19.85 3.21 9.09
CA CYS A 148 18.90 2.11 9.21
C CYS A 148 19.51 0.82 8.65
N ASP A 149 19.42 -0.28 9.40
CA ASP A 149 19.96 -1.60 9.00
C ASP A 149 18.88 -2.68 8.83
N PHE A 150 17.62 -2.26 8.80
CA PHE A 150 16.48 -3.03 8.33
C PHE A 150 15.50 -2.09 7.64
N LEU A 151 15.11 -2.37 6.40
CA LEU A 151 14.08 -1.62 5.68
C LEU A 151 12.78 -2.41 5.61
N PHE A 152 11.65 -1.74 5.61
CA PHE A 152 10.37 -2.33 5.24
C PHE A 152 9.50 -1.27 4.57
N GLY A 153 8.47 -1.66 3.84
CA GLY A 153 7.57 -0.72 3.18
C GLY A 153 6.43 -1.43 2.47
N ILE A 154 5.28 -0.76 2.41
CA ILE A 154 4.11 -1.23 1.66
C ILE A 154 4.11 -0.47 0.34
N MET A 155 4.74 -1.08 -0.66
CA MET A 155 4.94 -0.55 -2.01
C MET A 155 4.56 -1.62 -3.03
N ASP A 156 4.15 -1.21 -4.23
CA ASP A 156 3.77 -2.13 -5.31
C ASP A 156 4.98 -2.53 -6.18
N GLU A 157 6.19 -2.23 -5.72
CA GLU A 157 7.44 -2.46 -6.42
C GLU A 157 8.58 -2.87 -5.48
N ALA A 158 9.65 -3.43 -6.05
CA ALA A 158 10.76 -4.00 -5.29
C ALA A 158 11.97 -3.05 -5.17
N ALA A 159 11.88 -1.79 -5.59
CA ALA A 159 13.07 -0.95 -5.80
C ALA A 159 13.88 -0.69 -4.52
N TYR A 160 13.23 -0.44 -3.38
CA TYR A 160 13.93 -0.26 -2.10
C TYR A 160 14.55 -1.57 -1.58
N LEU A 161 13.94 -2.73 -1.90
CA LEU A 161 14.47 -4.06 -1.57
C LEU A 161 15.79 -4.32 -2.32
N GLN A 162 15.83 -3.97 -3.61
CA GLN A 162 17.05 -4.07 -4.42
C GLN A 162 18.17 -3.16 -3.90
N VAL A 163 17.82 -2.00 -3.33
CA VAL A 163 18.80 -1.12 -2.66
C VAL A 163 19.31 -1.79 -1.38
N ALA A 164 18.44 -2.36 -0.56
CA ALA A 164 18.83 -3.06 0.67
C ALA A 164 19.77 -4.23 0.37
N GLU A 165 19.44 -5.07 -0.63
CA GLU A 165 20.27 -6.20 -1.07
C GLU A 165 21.67 -5.74 -1.49
N LYS A 166 21.77 -4.72 -2.37
CA LYS A 166 23.06 -4.16 -2.84
C LYS A 166 23.89 -3.58 -1.69
N ARG A 167 23.24 -3.09 -0.64
CA ARG A 167 23.88 -2.48 0.54
C ARG A 167 24.13 -3.48 1.66
N GLY A 168 23.73 -4.74 1.53
CA GLY A 168 23.86 -5.76 2.57
C GLY A 168 23.02 -5.48 3.82
N VAL A 169 21.88 -4.82 3.64
CA VAL A 169 20.91 -4.44 4.68
C VAL A 169 19.72 -5.39 4.62
N TRP A 170 19.13 -5.73 5.77
CA TRP A 170 17.91 -6.54 5.82
C TRP A 170 16.72 -5.78 5.23
N ALA A 171 15.82 -6.49 4.55
CA ALA A 171 14.53 -5.95 4.14
C ALA A 171 13.47 -7.05 3.97
#